data_AF-A0A120G9C0-F1
#
_entry.id   AF-A0A120G9C0-F1
#
_cell.length_a   1.000
_cell.length_b   1.000
_cell.length_c   1.000
_cell.angle_alpha   90.00
_cell.angle_beta   90.00
_cell.angle_gamma   90.00
#
_symmetry.space_group_name_H-M   'P 1'
#
loop_
_entity.id
_entity.type
_entity.pdbx_description
1 polymer ?
#
loop_
_entity_poly.entity_id
_entity_poly.type
_entity_poly.pdbx_seq_one_letter_code
_entity_poly.pdbx_strand_id
1 'polypeptide(L)'
;MDKQSAFAAQSVASAQKTYDIAMVAYQRGLTDYLNVLNAQTLLFRQQQIEQQVQAARLSAHAELVTALGGGLGAGDDVPTAAKTLPSKTPAALAVFDH
;
A
#
# COMPACT_ATOMS: atom_id res chain seq x y z
N MET A 1 9.92 -4.78 5.39
CA MET A 1 8.53 -4.50 5.78
C MET A 1 8.12 -5.21 7.06
N ASP A 2 8.48 -6.49 7.28
CA ASP A 2 8.04 -7.23 8.48
C ASP A 2 8.50 -6.62 9.82
N LYS A 3 9.75 -6.12 9.89
CA LYS A 3 10.23 -5.39 11.08
C LYS A 3 9.42 -4.12 11.36
N GLN A 4 9.04 -3.37 10.32
CA GLN A 4 8.23 -2.16 10.47
C GLN A 4 6.83 -2.49 10.97
N SER A 5 6.22 -3.57 10.46
CA SER A 5 4.92 -4.07 10.95
C SER A 5 5.00 -4.50 12.41
N ALA A 6 6.04 -5.23 12.81
CA ALA A 6 6.24 -5.64 14.20
C ALA A 6 6.40 -4.44 15.15
N PHE A 7 7.19 -3.43 14.77
CA PHE A 7 7.35 -2.23 15.58
C PHE A 7 6.06 -1.39 15.68
N ALA A 8 5.27 -1.33 14.60
CA ALA A 8 3.98 -0.65 14.61
C ALA A 8 3.00 -1.35 15.58
N ALA A 9 2.89 -2.68 15.51
CA ALA A 9 2.07 -3.46 16.42
C ALA A 9 2.51 -3.31 17.90
N GLN A 10 3.82 -3.32 18.15
CA GLN A 10 4.36 -3.07 19.50
C GLN A 10 4.02 -1.66 20.01
N SER A 11 4.05 -0.66 19.13
CA SER A 11 3.70 0.72 19.46
C SER A 11 2.22 0.86 19.83
N VAL A 12 1.33 0.20 19.09
CA VAL A 12 -0.11 0.12 19.43
C VAL A 12 -0.32 -0.55 20.78
N ALA A 13 0.32 -1.70 21.03
CA ALA A 13 0.20 -2.41 22.30
C ALA A 13 0.69 -1.56 23.48
N SER A 14 1.79 -0.82 23.31
CA SER A 14 2.29 0.09 24.35
C SER A 14 1.34 1.26 24.60
N ALA A 15 0.77 1.85 23.54
CA ALA A 15 -0.19 2.95 23.68
C ALA A 15 -1.51 2.49 24.32
N GLN A 16 -1.97 1.28 24.01
CA GLN A 16 -3.13 0.67 24.65
C GLN A 16 -2.91 0.52 26.15
N LYS A 17 -1.75 -0.03 26.55
CA LYS A 17 -1.41 -0.18 27.97
C LYS A 17 -1.38 1.16 28.69
N THR A 18 -0.86 2.22 28.07
CA THR A 18 -0.88 3.58 28.62
C THR A 18 -2.31 4.10 28.79
N TYR A 19 -3.19 3.87 27.81
CA TYR A 19 -4.60 4.23 27.90
C TYR A 19 -5.30 3.49 29.05
N ASP A 20 -5.08 2.18 29.19
CA ASP A 20 -5.68 1.38 30.25
C ASP A 20 -5.26 1.88 31.64
N ILE A 21 -3.97 2.20 31.80
CA ILE A 21 -3.43 2.78 33.05
C ILE A 21 -4.08 4.15 33.33
N ALA A 22 -4.17 5.02 32.32
CA ALA A 22 -4.79 6.34 32.47
C ALA A 22 -6.27 6.24 32.84
N MET A 23 -7.00 5.29 32.25
CA MET A 23 -8.40 5.02 32.55
C MET A 23 -8.57 4.57 34.01
N VAL A 24 -7.75 3.63 34.48
CA VAL A 24 -7.78 3.17 35.88
C VAL A 24 -7.43 4.32 36.84
N ALA A 25 -6.44 5.15 36.51
CA ALA A 25 -6.05 6.29 37.34
C ALA A 25 -7.20 7.32 37.45
N TYR A 26 -7.86 7.63 36.33
CA TYR A 26 -9.04 8.50 36.31
C TYR A 26 -10.20 7.92 37.13
N GLN A 27 -10.53 6.64 36.95
CA GLN A 27 -11.61 5.97 37.70
C GLN A 27 -11.35 5.94 39.21
N ARG A 28 -10.08 5.95 39.61
CA ARG A 28 -9.65 6.04 41.01
C ARG A 28 -9.47 7.47 41.52
N GLY A 29 -9.76 8.49 40.71
CA GLY A 29 -9.64 9.90 41.07
C GLY A 29 -8.20 10.39 41.23
N LEU A 30 -7.21 9.63 40.73
CA LEU A 30 -5.78 9.97 40.84
C LEU A 30 -5.34 11.00 39.79
N THR A 31 -6.06 11.09 38.68
CA THR A 31 -5.72 11.95 37.54
C THR A 31 -6.98 12.50 36.87
N ASP A 32 -6.88 13.67 36.25
CA ASP A 32 -7.96 14.24 35.44
C ASP A 32 -8.18 13.48 34.12
N TYR A 33 -9.39 13.56 33.57
CA TYR A 33 -9.82 12.90 32.34
C TYR A 33 -9.03 13.35 31.10
N LEU A 34 -8.43 14.54 31.13
CA LEU A 34 -7.52 14.99 30.06
C LEU A 34 -6.35 14.01 29.85
N ASN A 35 -5.89 13.32 30.88
CA ASN A 35 -4.85 12.30 30.74
C ASN A 35 -5.34 11.08 29.94
N VAL A 36 -6.60 10.68 30.13
CA VAL A 36 -7.25 9.61 29.35
C VAL A 36 -7.37 10.03 27.88
N LEU A 37 -7.80 11.27 27.62
CA LEU A 37 -7.95 11.78 26.27
C LEU A 37 -6.61 11.88 25.53
N ASN A 38 -5.56 12.32 26.22
CA ASN A 38 -4.21 12.35 25.67
C ASN A 38 -3.70 10.93 25.33
N ALA A 39 -3.91 9.97 26.23
CA ALA A 39 -3.54 8.57 25.99
C ALA A 39 -4.34 7.95 24.84
N GLN A 40 -5.64 8.26 24.73
CA GLN A 40 -6.48 7.82 23.63
C GLN A 40 -6.04 8.43 22.29
N THR A 41 -5.68 9.71 22.27
CA THR A 41 -5.15 10.39 21.08
C THR A 41 -3.84 9.73 20.62
N LEU A 42 -2.96 9.40 21.56
CA LEU A 42 -1.72 8.67 21.24
C LEU A 42 -2.02 7.28 20.67
N LEU A 43 -2.93 6.52 21.28
CA LEU A 43 -3.35 5.21 20.80
C LEU A 43 -3.89 5.27 19.37
N PHE A 44 -4.79 6.20 19.09
CA PHE A 44 -5.35 6.38 17.75
C PHE A 44 -4.26 6.68 16.72
N ARG A 45 -3.30 7.54 17.07
CA ARG A 45 -2.16 7.83 16.20
C ARG A 45 -1.32 6.58 15.90
N GLN A 46 -1.07 5.72 16.90
CA GLN A 46 -0.33 4.47 16.67
C GLN A 46 -1.11 3.50 15.79
N GLN A 47 -2.43 3.38 15.98
CA GLN A 47 -3.28 2.57 15.11
C GLN A 47 -3.25 3.06 13.66
N GLN A 48 -3.29 4.39 13.45
CA GLN A 48 -3.19 4.97 12.12
C GLN A 48 -1.85 4.65 11.43
N ILE A 49 -0.74 4.69 12.18
CA ILE A 49 0.58 4.32 11.69
C ILE A 49 0.62 2.84 11.30
N GLU A 50 0.07 1.95 12.12
CA GLU A 50 -0.02 0.53 11.80
C GLU A 50 -0.77 0.29 10.48
N GLN A 51 -1.91 0.95 10.27
CA GLN A 51 -2.66 0.83 9.01
C GLN A 51 -1.89 1.36 7.81
N GLN A 52 -1.15 2.46 7.96
CA GLN A 52 -0.27 2.97 6.89
C GLN A 52 0.84 1.98 6.53
N VAL A 53 1.45 1.32 7.53
CA VAL A 53 2.48 0.30 7.30
C VAL A 53 1.89 -0.91 6.56
N GLN A 54 0.67 -1.34 6.91
CA GLN A 54 -0.01 -2.42 6.19
C GLN A 54 -0.33 -2.04 4.74
N ALA A 55 -0.83 -0.82 4.51
CA ALA A 55 -1.09 -0.31 3.18
C ALA A 55 0.20 -0.24 2.33
N ALA A 56 1.29 0.30 2.88
CA ALA A 56 2.58 0.37 2.21
C ALA A 56 3.12 -1.01 1.85
N ARG A 57 2.94 -2.00 2.73
CA ARG A 57 3.29 -3.40 2.45
C ARG A 57 2.49 -3.94 1.25
N LEU A 58 1.18 -3.72 1.22
CA LEU A 58 0.34 -4.18 0.10
C LEU A 58 0.77 -3.54 -1.23
N SER A 59 1.05 -2.24 -1.25
CA SER A 59 1.55 -1.55 -2.45
C SER A 59 2.88 -2.12 -2.92
N ALA A 60 3.83 -2.32 -2.01
CA ALA A 60 5.13 -2.93 -2.34
C ALA A 60 4.99 -4.36 -2.89
N HIS A 61 4.02 -5.13 -2.40
CA HIS A 61 3.70 -6.45 -2.97
C HIS A 61 3.16 -6.34 -4.40
N ALA A 62 2.24 -5.40 -4.67
CA ALA A 62 1.70 -5.20 -6.02
C ALA A 62 2.76 -4.73 -7.02
N GLU A 63 3.65 -3.82 -6.59
CA GLU A 63 4.80 -3.37 -7.37
C GLU A 63 5.76 -4.53 -7.68
N LEU A 64 6.04 -5.39 -6.70
CA LEU A 64 6.87 -6.57 -6.90
C LEU A 64 6.24 -7.55 -7.91
N VAL A 65 4.94 -7.83 -7.77
CA VAL A 65 4.20 -8.68 -8.71
C VAL A 65 4.27 -8.10 -10.13
N THR A 66 4.11 -6.78 -10.26
CA THR A 66 4.21 -6.09 -11.55
C THR A 66 5.62 -6.18 -12.13
N ALA A 67 6.65 -5.92 -11.33
CA ALA A 67 8.06 -5.95 -11.75
C ALA A 67 8.55 -7.36 -12.13
N LEU A 68 8.00 -8.40 -11.50
CA LEU A 68 8.31 -9.80 -11.82
C LEU A 68 7.51 -10.34 -13.04
N GLY A 69 6.77 -9.48 -13.74
CA GLY A 69 6.06 -9.84 -14.97
C GLY A 69 4.62 -10.33 -14.77
N GLY A 70 4.03 -10.07 -13.60
CA GLY A 70 2.63 -10.37 -13.29
C GLY A 70 1.64 -9.25 -13.60
N GLY A 71 2.07 -8.15 -14.24
CA GLY A 71 1.21 -7.00 -14.55
C GLY A 71 1.25 -6.63 -16.04
N LEU A 72 0.07 -6.69 -16.68
CA LEU A 72 -0.24 -6.43 -18.10
C LEU A 72 0.30 -7.52 -19.06
N GLY A 73 -0.54 -8.53 -19.30
CA GLY A 73 -0.35 -9.56 -20.32
C GLY A 73 0.75 -10.55 -20.00
N ALA A 74 0.39 -11.71 -19.45
CA ALA A 74 1.22 -12.91 -19.54
C ALA A 74 1.32 -13.40 -21.01
N GLY A 75 1.86 -12.56 -21.90
CA GLY A 75 1.89 -12.78 -23.35
C GLY A 75 0.58 -12.50 -24.11
N ASP A 76 -0.55 -12.32 -23.43
CA ASP A 76 -1.88 -12.21 -24.08
C ASP A 76 -2.30 -10.77 -24.45
N ASP A 77 -1.64 -9.74 -23.90
CA ASP A 77 -1.96 -8.31 -24.18
C ASP A 77 -1.03 -7.69 -25.24
N VAL A 78 -0.18 -8.47 -25.89
CA VAL A 78 0.65 -8.02 -27.02
C VAL A 78 -0.03 -8.32 -28.36
N PRO A 79 -0.13 -7.36 -29.31
CA PRO A 79 -0.67 -7.63 -30.64
C PRO A 79 0.08 -8.78 -31.32
N THR A 80 -0.63 -9.78 -31.82
CA THR A 80 -0.06 -10.89 -32.57
C THR A 80 0.84 -10.36 -33.70
N ALA A 81 2.03 -10.93 -33.90
CA ALA A 81 3.04 -10.42 -34.85
C ALA A 81 2.54 -10.16 -36.30
N ALA A 82 1.43 -10.80 -36.70
CA ALA A 82 0.77 -10.54 -37.97
C ALA A 82 0.19 -9.11 -38.10
N LYS A 83 -0.10 -8.42 -36.99
CA LYS A 83 -0.62 -7.04 -36.95
C LYS A 83 0.46 -5.95 -36.98
N THR A 84 1.74 -6.32 -36.82
CA THR A 84 2.87 -5.37 -36.83
C THR A 84 3.61 -5.32 -38.17
N LEU A 85 3.23 -6.17 -39.13
CA LEU A 85 3.78 -6.10 -40.48
C LEU A 85 3.10 -4.95 -41.25
N PRO A 86 3.86 -4.04 -41.88
CA PRO A 86 3.29 -3.00 -42.72
C PRO A 86 2.49 -3.63 -43.86
N SER A 87 1.34 -3.05 -44.19
CA SER A 87 0.58 -3.46 -45.36
C SER A 87 1.45 -3.29 -46.60
N LYS A 88 1.47 -4.31 -47.48
CA LYS A 88 2.21 -4.26 -48.74
C LYS A 88 1.83 -3.00 -49.51
N THR A 89 2.83 -2.32 -50.06
CA THR A 89 2.67 -1.10 -50.86
C THR A 89 1.54 -1.30 -51.88
N PRO A 90 0.51 -0.44 -51.88
CA PRO A 90 -0.58 -0.57 -52.83
C PRO A 90 -0.01 -0.44 -54.25
N ALA A 91 -0.46 -1.32 -55.15
CA ALA A 91 -0.02 -1.40 -56.54
C ALA A 91 -0.15 -0.06 -57.31
N ALA A 92 -0.92 0.89 -56.79
CA ALA A 92 -1.07 2.24 -57.33
C ALA A 92 0.22 3.08 -57.28
N LEU A 93 1.22 2.73 -56.46
CA LEU A 93 2.52 3.40 -56.41
C LEU A 93 3.61 2.72 -57.25
N ALA A 94 3.38 1.52 -57.78
CA ALA A 94 4.33 0.81 -58.64
C ALA A 94 4.26 1.24 -60.12
N VAL A 95 3.27 2.06 -60.50
CA VAL A 95 3.02 2.49 -61.88
C VAL A 95 3.79 3.76 -62.27
N PHE A 96 4.45 4.43 -61.32
CA PHE A 96 5.18 5.68 -61.58
C PHE A 96 6.69 5.52 -61.78
N ASP A 97 7.22 4.29 -61.82
CA ASP A 97 8.61 4.02 -62.22
C ASP A 97 8.65 3.57 -63.70
N HIS A 98 8.58 4.54 -64.61
CA HIS A 98 9.04 4.43 -66.00
C HIS A 98 9.54 5.77 -66.51
#